data_AF-A0A0Q4J956-F1
#
_entry.id   AF-A0A0Q4J956-F1
#
_cell.length_a   1.000
_cell.length_b   1.000
_cell.length_c   1.000
_cell.angle_alpha   90.00
_cell.angle_beta   90.00
_cell.angle_gamma   90.00
#
_symmetry.space_group_name_H-M   'P 1'
#
loop_
_entity.id
_entity.type
_entity.pdbx_description
1 polymer ?
#
loop_
_entity_poly.entity_id
_entity_poly.type
_entity_poly.pdbx_seq_one_letter_code
_entity_poly.pdbx_strand_id
1 'polypeptide(L)'
;MTQCEILIDTNQVLHFKRLDQIDWCEMTQSEHCTLVITPILLRELEQKKIFSPSSALKARADGMIDFLVEKMALPDPVVVRPHVVLVFSEHEPRIDFAAHHLVREVNDDHYIAAAIERHGISGVSIFIASNDGGMAMKLRSRPISVLRLPDALRLPAEIDAEQKELRDAKRELARLKSRQPKLAVTFKDGATRRNVCNARSLDFGAPGLTTIRAEHSYVRVPPKPGEAAGVQIGGLRAFANLGGASRHRVEEYNEALTAYYGRYEQYLADLKVWTEALRLTASVSIMLSNDGSATASDIDVTLRFPKSIFLSSMRDRQKEPEAPEPPVRPESFGTLSAYFADGGPRYLDFARPDFDFHDGTVFVDEDDPHTAQFSIKSLKQKCEMTFDTFLLTRHPGLTGKGVEVEVVITSHEGEPIRQKLAMTFEEVDAAASDD
;
A
#
# COMPACT_ATOMS: atom_id res chain seq x y z
N MET A 1 34.69 27.36 68.88
CA MET A 1 34.54 27.74 67.47
C MET A 1 34.28 26.46 66.70
N THR A 2 33.10 26.33 66.09
CA THR A 2 32.71 25.12 65.35
C THR A 2 33.33 25.17 63.96
N GLN A 3 34.26 24.26 63.69
CA GLN A 3 34.90 24.09 62.37
C GLN A 3 34.44 22.78 61.75
N CYS A 4 34.25 22.77 60.43
CA CYS A 4 33.94 21.56 59.70
C CYS A 4 34.67 21.49 58.36
N GLU A 5 34.87 20.26 57.88
CA GLU A 5 35.37 19.98 56.54
C GLU A 5 34.25 19.41 55.66
N ILE A 6 34.22 19.82 54.40
CA ILE A 6 33.19 19.43 53.44
C ILE A 6 33.87 18.92 52.17
N LEU A 7 33.79 17.62 51.91
CA LEU A 7 34.23 17.03 50.66
C LEU A 7 33.15 17.24 49.60
N ILE A 8 33.59 17.70 48.42
CA ILE A 8 32.69 18.05 47.32
C ILE A 8 32.58 16.88 46.32
N ASP A 9 31.37 16.39 46.11
CA ASP A 9 31.03 15.41 45.06
C ASP A 9 30.86 16.11 43.69
N THR A 10 31.21 15.41 42.61
CA THR A 10 31.02 15.83 41.22
C THR A 10 29.58 16.24 40.92
N ASN A 11 28.59 15.53 41.45
CA ASN A 11 27.19 15.88 41.21
C ASN A 11 26.84 17.28 41.74
N GLN A 12 27.49 17.73 42.83
CA GLN A 12 27.22 19.06 43.39
C GLN A 12 27.70 20.16 42.47
N VAL A 13 28.92 20.03 41.96
CA VAL A 13 29.51 21.03 41.07
C VAL A 13 28.87 21.06 39.67
N LEU A 14 28.19 19.99 39.25
CA LEU A 14 27.50 19.92 37.96
C LEU A 14 26.04 20.39 38.01
N HIS A 15 25.35 20.17 39.13
CA HIS A 15 23.91 20.38 39.22
C HIS A 15 23.50 21.53 40.13
N PHE A 16 24.41 22.10 40.91
CA PHE A 16 24.12 23.20 41.83
C PHE A 16 24.94 24.44 41.49
N LYS A 17 24.64 25.55 42.17
CA LYS A 17 25.42 26.80 42.08
C LYS A 17 26.90 26.56 42.39
N ARG A 18 27.75 27.45 41.88
CA ARG A 18 29.21 27.35 42.05
C ARG A 18 29.61 27.49 43.53
N LEU A 19 30.76 26.92 43.92
CA LEU A 19 31.17 26.80 45.32
C LEU A 19 31.27 28.14 46.08
N ASP A 20 31.60 29.23 45.40
CA ASP A 20 31.66 30.60 45.94
C ASP A 20 30.27 31.24 46.15
N GLN A 21 29.24 30.70 45.51
CA GLN A 21 27.87 31.23 45.55
C GLN A 21 27.02 30.60 46.65
N ILE A 22 27.50 29.52 47.27
CA ILE A 22 26.79 28.77 48.32
C ILE A 22 27.24 29.27 49.70
N ASP A 23 26.29 29.44 50.62
CA ASP A 23 26.58 29.76 52.03
C ASP A 23 26.82 28.48 52.84
N TRP A 24 28.06 27.99 52.82
CA TRP A 24 28.41 26.72 53.46
C TRP A 24 28.28 26.76 54.99
N CYS A 25 28.60 27.90 55.60
CA CYS A 25 28.50 28.09 57.05
C CYS A 25 27.06 28.01 57.53
N GLU A 26 26.12 28.64 56.81
CA GLU A 26 24.68 28.51 57.10
C GLU A 26 24.22 27.05 56.94
N MET A 27 24.66 26.36 55.88
CA MET A 27 24.28 24.98 55.61
C MET A 27 24.76 23.98 56.66
N THR A 28 25.95 24.17 57.23
CA THR A 28 26.55 23.27 58.23
C THR A 28 26.42 23.77 59.66
N GLN A 29 25.83 24.95 59.88
CA GLN A 29 25.74 25.61 61.20
C GLN A 29 27.11 25.75 61.87
N SER A 30 28.16 25.97 61.06
CA SER A 30 29.55 26.09 61.51
C SER A 30 30.05 27.52 61.30
N GLU A 31 30.95 27.98 62.18
CA GLU A 31 31.51 29.32 62.07
C GLU A 31 32.50 29.39 60.90
N HIS A 32 33.30 28.35 60.68
CA HIS A 32 34.28 28.26 59.59
C HIS A 32 34.18 26.91 58.87
N CYS A 33 34.18 26.96 57.54
CA CYS A 33 34.11 25.77 56.68
C CYS A 33 35.36 25.64 55.81
N THR A 34 35.87 24.42 55.71
CA THR A 34 36.92 24.06 54.76
C THR A 34 36.34 23.15 53.67
N LEU A 35 36.30 23.65 52.45
CA LEU A 35 35.90 22.87 51.28
C LEU A 35 37.10 22.07 50.79
N VAL A 36 36.95 20.75 50.67
CA VAL A 36 38.02 19.84 50.30
C VAL A 36 37.76 19.31 48.88
N ILE A 37 38.69 19.62 47.98
CA ILE A 37 38.70 19.13 46.60
C ILE A 37 39.59 17.89 46.54
N THR A 38 38.97 16.73 46.34
CA THR A 38 39.66 15.43 46.25
C THR A 38 40.14 15.12 44.82
N PRO A 39 41.19 14.32 44.63
CA PRO A 39 41.62 13.89 43.29
C PRO A 39 40.53 13.19 42.47
N ILE A 40 39.67 12.41 43.12
CA ILE A 40 38.55 11.71 42.45
C ILE A 40 37.56 12.71 41.80
N LEU A 41 37.28 13.84 42.45
CA LEU A 41 36.44 14.91 41.89
C LEU A 41 37.02 15.47 40.58
N LEU A 42 38.32 15.74 40.55
CA LEU A 42 38.97 16.25 39.34
C LEU A 42 38.92 15.22 38.20
N ARG A 43 39.14 13.93 38.51
CA ARG A 43 39.06 12.85 37.52
C ARG A 43 37.65 12.72 36.94
N GLU A 44 36.64 12.77 37.78
CA GLU A 44 35.24 12.67 37.33
C GLU A 44 34.83 13.90 36.50
N LEU A 45 35.27 15.11 36.89
CA LEU A 45 35.05 16.32 36.10
C LEU A 45 35.68 16.23 34.71
N GLU A 46 36.94 15.79 34.60
CA GLU A 46 37.61 15.58 33.30
C GLU A 46 36.87 14.55 32.43
N GLN A 47 36.41 13.44 33.02
CA GLN A 47 35.60 12.47 32.31
C GLN A 47 34.28 13.08 31.80
N LYS A 48 33.60 13.90 32.62
CA LYS A 48 32.35 14.56 32.22
C LYS A 48 32.57 15.60 31.13
N LYS A 49 33.69 16.34 31.17
CA LYS A 49 34.08 17.29 30.11
C LYS A 49 34.21 16.61 28.74
N ILE A 50 34.80 15.42 28.68
CA ILE A 50 35.06 14.72 27.41
C ILE A 50 33.85 13.88 26.97
N PHE A 51 33.31 13.07 27.88
CA PHE A 51 32.40 11.97 27.53
C PHE A 51 30.92 12.24 27.84
N SER A 52 30.56 13.37 28.44
CA SER A 52 29.14 13.65 28.73
C SER A 52 28.32 13.84 27.42
N PRO A 53 27.12 13.25 27.32
CA PRO A 53 26.22 13.46 26.18
C PRO A 53 25.62 14.88 26.18
N SER A 54 25.34 15.46 27.36
CA SER A 54 24.84 16.85 27.47
C SER A 54 25.97 17.85 27.29
N SER A 55 25.79 18.77 26.34
CA SER A 55 26.70 19.88 26.08
C SER A 55 26.75 20.87 27.24
N ALA A 56 25.65 21.11 27.96
CA ALA A 56 25.69 21.94 29.16
C ALA A 56 26.45 21.28 30.31
N LEU A 57 26.32 19.96 30.52
CA LEU A 57 27.13 19.26 31.53
C LEU A 57 28.62 19.32 31.18
N LYS A 58 29.00 19.24 29.89
CA LYS A 58 30.37 19.47 29.44
C LYS A 58 30.84 20.88 29.79
N ALA A 59 30.05 21.90 29.44
CA ALA A 59 30.38 23.29 29.73
C ALA A 59 30.47 23.58 31.25
N ARG A 60 29.63 22.96 32.07
CA ARG A 60 29.69 23.09 33.54
C ARG A 60 30.92 22.41 34.12
N ALA A 61 31.26 21.20 33.64
CA ALA A 61 32.47 20.51 34.05
C ALA A 61 33.72 21.33 33.70
N ASP A 62 33.77 21.85 32.46
CA ASP A 62 34.86 22.70 31.96
C ASP A 62 35.00 23.98 32.79
N GLY A 63 33.90 24.72 32.99
CA GLY A 63 33.92 25.94 33.80
C GLY A 63 34.27 25.72 35.28
N MET A 64 33.96 24.54 35.85
CA MET A 64 34.39 24.20 37.20
C MET A 64 35.90 23.85 37.24
N ILE A 65 36.41 23.14 36.23
CA ILE A 65 37.86 22.87 36.13
C ILE A 65 38.62 24.19 36.02
N ASP A 66 38.20 25.11 35.15
CA ASP A 66 38.82 26.43 35.01
C ASP A 66 38.80 27.21 36.34
N PHE A 67 37.66 27.19 37.05
CA PHE A 67 37.54 27.80 38.37
C PHE A 67 38.52 27.18 39.37
N LEU A 68 38.61 25.85 39.45
CA LEU A 68 39.51 25.18 40.38
C LEU A 68 40.98 25.46 40.05
N VAL A 69 41.35 25.48 38.78
CA VAL A 69 42.72 25.81 38.32
C VAL A 69 43.08 27.25 38.66
N GLU A 70 42.15 28.21 38.48
CA GLU A 70 42.33 29.60 38.91
C GLU A 70 42.62 29.68 40.41
N LYS A 71 41.88 28.91 41.22
CA LYS A 71 42.06 28.88 42.68
C LYS A 71 43.34 28.20 43.14
N MET A 72 43.81 27.16 42.44
CA MET A 72 45.10 26.52 42.71
C MET A 72 46.30 27.44 42.50
N ALA A 73 46.17 28.49 41.67
CA ALA A 73 47.25 29.44 41.44
C ALA A 73 47.41 30.51 42.55
N LEU A 74 46.46 30.58 43.48
CA LEU A 74 46.47 31.55 44.59
C LEU A 74 47.27 31.01 45.79
N PRO A 75 47.91 31.89 46.59
CA PRO A 75 48.59 31.47 47.81
C PRO A 75 47.59 31.04 48.89
N ASP A 76 47.97 30.06 49.70
CA ASP A 76 47.17 29.57 50.82
C ASP A 76 47.09 30.57 51.99
N PRO A 77 45.95 30.63 52.72
CA PRO A 77 44.71 29.88 52.46
C PRO A 77 43.88 30.48 51.32
N VAL A 78 43.36 29.63 50.43
CA VAL A 78 42.50 30.06 49.33
C VAL A 78 41.08 30.37 49.87
N VAL A 79 40.78 31.65 50.08
CA VAL A 79 39.46 32.09 50.56
C VAL A 79 38.49 32.20 49.39
N VAL A 80 37.41 31.42 49.41
CA VAL A 80 36.33 31.47 48.38
C VAL A 80 35.17 32.38 48.78
N ARG A 81 34.94 32.54 50.09
CA ARG A 81 33.92 33.41 50.70
C ARG A 81 34.34 33.73 52.15
N PRO A 82 33.86 34.81 52.80
CA PRO A 82 34.16 35.03 54.22
C PRO A 82 33.88 33.78 55.07
N HIS A 83 34.87 33.36 55.84
CA HIS A 83 34.85 32.15 56.70
C HIS A 83 34.79 30.79 55.97
N VAL A 84 34.95 30.78 54.64
CA VAL A 84 35.01 29.57 53.83
C VAL A 84 36.32 29.52 53.04
N VAL A 85 37.14 28.51 53.32
CA VAL A 85 38.40 28.27 52.64
C VAL A 85 38.32 27.03 51.77
N LEU A 86 39.11 27.00 50.70
CA LEU A 86 39.23 25.88 49.77
C LEU A 86 40.60 25.24 49.93
N VAL A 87 40.63 23.91 50.04
CA VAL A 87 41.85 23.13 50.18
C VAL A 87 41.84 21.99 49.15
N PHE A 88 42.98 21.77 48.51
CA PHE A 88 43.18 20.67 47.57
C PHE A 88 43.86 19.51 48.29
N SER A 89 43.31 18.30 48.14
CA SER A 89 43.97 17.09 48.63
C SER A 89 45.02 16.63 47.63
N GLU A 90 46.29 16.66 48.03
CA GLU A 90 47.44 16.35 47.15
C GLU A 90 47.57 14.86 46.81
N HIS A 91 46.92 14.00 47.60
CA HIS A 91 47.07 12.55 47.49
C HIS A 91 45.72 11.84 47.48
N GLU A 92 45.71 10.69 46.82
CA GLU A 92 44.65 9.69 46.96
C GLU A 92 44.67 9.12 48.39
N PRO A 93 43.50 8.70 48.91
CA PRO A 93 43.40 8.18 50.27
C PRO A 93 44.29 6.94 50.47
N ARG A 94 45.08 6.92 51.54
CA ARG A 94 46.08 5.86 51.81
C ARG A 94 45.57 4.78 52.76
N ILE A 95 44.32 4.87 53.20
CA ILE A 95 43.69 3.89 54.10
C ILE A 95 43.47 2.54 53.41
N ASP A 96 43.33 1.48 54.20
CA ASP A 96 42.92 0.17 53.70
C ASP A 96 41.41 0.17 53.41
N PHE A 97 41.05 0.21 52.12
CA PHE A 97 39.66 0.19 51.67
C PHE A 97 38.91 -1.04 52.19
N ALA A 98 39.52 -2.22 52.14
CA ALA A 98 38.86 -3.47 52.51
C ALA A 98 38.56 -3.50 54.03
N ALA A 99 39.47 -2.99 54.86
CA ALA A 99 39.26 -2.85 56.30
C ALA A 99 38.08 -1.93 56.66
N HIS A 100 37.71 -1.01 55.75
CA HIS A 100 36.58 -0.10 55.91
C HIS A 100 35.34 -0.50 55.08
N HIS A 101 35.31 -1.74 54.57
CA HIS A 101 34.25 -2.24 53.69
C HIS A 101 33.99 -1.32 52.48
N LEU A 102 35.07 -0.86 51.86
CA LEU A 102 35.09 -0.02 50.65
C LEU A 102 35.72 -0.79 49.49
N VAL A 103 35.34 -0.45 48.27
CA VAL A 103 35.79 -1.05 47.01
C VAL A 103 36.53 0.00 46.19
N ARG A 104 37.77 -0.28 45.81
CA ARG A 104 38.66 0.70 45.14
C ARG A 104 38.21 1.04 43.72
N GLU A 105 37.44 0.17 43.09
CA GLU A 105 36.90 0.36 41.74
C GLU A 105 35.66 1.27 41.72
N VAL A 106 35.07 1.55 42.90
CA VAL A 106 33.87 2.37 43.02
C VAL A 106 34.27 3.81 43.38
N ASN A 107 33.92 4.78 42.52
CA ASN A 107 34.31 6.17 42.74
C ASN A 107 33.77 6.76 44.05
N ASP A 108 32.51 6.48 44.41
CA ASP A 108 31.92 6.91 45.69
C ASP A 108 32.79 6.52 46.89
N ASP A 109 33.39 5.34 46.82
CA ASP A 109 34.16 4.77 47.93
C ASP A 109 35.49 5.53 48.12
N HIS A 110 36.00 6.20 47.09
CA HIS A 110 37.14 7.13 47.23
C HIS A 110 36.77 8.38 48.00
N TYR A 111 35.59 8.96 47.77
CA TYR A 111 35.11 10.10 48.58
C TYR A 111 34.97 9.71 50.05
N ILE A 112 34.41 8.52 50.31
CA ILE A 112 34.25 8.03 51.68
C ILE A 112 35.61 7.72 52.31
N ALA A 113 36.55 7.13 51.56
CA ALA A 113 37.89 6.85 52.04
C ALA A 113 38.65 8.14 52.40
N ALA A 114 38.58 9.16 51.55
CA ALA A 114 39.17 10.46 51.83
C ALA A 114 38.55 11.11 53.07
N ALA A 115 37.23 11.01 53.26
CA ALA A 115 36.57 11.52 54.46
C ALA A 115 37.00 10.78 55.74
N ILE A 116 37.18 9.44 55.69
CA ILE A 116 37.66 8.65 56.84
C ILE A 116 39.07 9.04 57.23
N GLU A 117 39.98 9.11 56.24
CA GLU A 117 41.37 9.48 56.46
C GLU A 117 41.48 10.87 57.11
N ARG A 118 40.75 11.85 56.57
CA ARG A 118 40.73 13.21 57.10
C ARG A 118 40.13 13.28 58.50
N HIS A 119 39.07 12.52 58.78
CA HIS A 119 38.45 12.51 60.11
C HIS A 119 39.44 12.02 61.17
N GLY A 120 40.27 11.03 60.83
CA GLY A 120 41.35 10.54 61.70
C GLY A 120 42.48 11.55 61.94
N ILE A 121 42.68 12.52 61.03
CA ILE A 121 43.74 13.53 61.13
C ILE A 121 43.24 14.80 61.86
N SER A 122 42.11 15.35 61.46
CA SER A 122 41.66 16.67 61.88
C SER A 122 40.81 16.64 63.16
N GLY A 123 40.11 15.53 63.42
CA GLY A 123 39.18 15.40 64.54
C GLY A 123 37.97 16.35 64.48
N VAL A 124 37.77 17.07 63.37
CA VAL A 124 36.61 17.96 63.18
C VAL A 124 35.44 17.21 62.53
N SER A 125 34.27 17.85 62.50
CA SER A 125 33.10 17.30 61.82
C SER A 125 33.34 17.28 60.32
N ILE A 126 33.14 16.11 59.69
CA ILE A 126 33.33 15.92 58.25
C ILE A 126 32.01 15.64 57.57
N PHE A 127 31.78 16.37 56.48
CA PHE A 127 30.64 16.22 55.61
C PHE A 127 31.07 15.80 54.21
N ILE A 128 30.25 15.00 53.53
CA ILE A 128 30.31 14.82 52.08
C ILE A 128 29.08 15.51 51.50
N ALA A 129 29.29 16.55 50.69
CA ALA A 129 28.21 17.23 50.00
C ALA A 129 27.71 16.33 48.86
N SER A 130 26.58 15.65 49.05
CA SER A 130 25.97 14.78 48.04
C SER A 130 24.45 14.74 48.18
N ASN A 131 23.75 14.70 47.05
CA ASN A 131 22.29 14.55 47.00
C ASN A 131 21.89 13.13 46.57
N ASP A 132 22.86 12.23 46.37
CA ASP A 132 22.60 10.83 46.05
C ASP A 132 22.17 10.06 47.31
N GLY A 133 21.11 9.26 47.18
CA GLY A 133 20.66 8.34 48.21
C GLY A 133 21.66 7.23 48.50
N GLY A 134 22.42 6.78 47.48
CA GLY A 134 23.45 5.75 47.62
C GLY A 134 24.56 6.16 48.58
N MET A 135 25.08 7.39 48.43
CA MET A 135 26.09 7.98 49.31
C MET A 135 25.57 8.08 50.76
N ALA A 136 24.33 8.58 50.95
CA ALA A 136 23.71 8.66 52.27
C ALA A 136 23.54 7.30 52.95
N MET A 137 23.23 6.25 52.18
CA MET A 137 23.10 4.89 52.70
C MET A 137 24.45 4.35 53.18
N LYS A 138 25.52 4.54 52.42
CA LYS A 138 26.88 4.05 52.76
C LYS A 138 27.47 4.74 54.00
N LEU A 139 27.08 5.98 54.25
CA LEU A 139 27.60 6.79 55.35
C LEU A 139 26.82 6.60 56.66
N ARG A 140 25.65 5.95 56.64
CA ARG A 140 24.77 5.78 57.82
C ARG A 140 25.45 5.14 59.03
N SER A 141 26.44 4.27 58.83
CA SER A 141 27.16 3.57 59.90
C SER A 141 28.55 4.15 60.19
N ARG A 142 28.85 5.36 59.72
CA ARG A 142 30.19 5.98 59.76
C ARG A 142 30.12 7.35 60.48
N PRO A 143 31.23 7.84 61.06
CA PRO A 143 31.27 9.14 61.76
C PRO A 143 31.25 10.36 60.81
N ILE A 144 30.80 10.17 59.56
CA ILE A 144 30.81 11.17 58.50
C ILE A 144 29.36 11.42 58.08
N SER A 145 28.97 12.68 57.96
CA SER A 145 27.60 13.05 57.62
C SER A 145 27.45 13.41 56.14
N VAL A 146 26.29 13.16 55.56
CA VAL A 146 25.96 13.69 54.22
C VAL A 146 25.36 15.07 54.35
N LEU A 147 25.92 16.04 53.61
CA LEU A 147 25.35 17.36 53.45
C LEU A 147 24.54 17.40 52.14
N ARG A 148 23.21 17.49 52.25
CA ARG A 148 22.33 17.63 51.08
C ARG A 148 22.07 19.10 50.79
N LEU A 149 22.35 19.53 49.56
CA LEU A 149 22.06 20.89 49.12
C LEU A 149 20.57 21.04 48.77
N PRO A 150 19.91 22.13 49.20
CA PRO A 150 18.50 22.36 48.91
C PRO A 150 18.25 22.61 47.42
N ASP A 151 17.06 22.22 46.93
CA ASP A 151 16.68 22.40 45.53
C ASP A 151 16.69 23.86 45.05
N ALA A 152 16.57 24.84 45.96
CA ALA A 152 16.70 26.27 45.66
C ALA A 152 18.10 26.66 45.15
N LEU A 153 19.13 25.84 45.40
CA LEU A 153 20.48 26.01 44.90
C LEU A 153 20.74 25.19 43.63
N ARG A 154 19.77 24.39 43.18
CA ARG A 154 19.89 23.56 41.99
C ARG A 154 19.80 24.42 40.73
N LEU A 155 20.67 24.15 39.76
CA LEU A 155 20.60 24.78 38.45
C LEU A 155 19.35 24.30 37.70
N PRO A 156 18.73 25.15 36.85
CA PRO A 156 17.57 24.75 36.06
C PRO A 156 17.86 23.47 35.27
N ALA A 157 16.87 22.56 35.25
CA ALA A 157 16.92 21.38 34.42
C ALA A 157 16.93 21.81 32.94
N GLU A 158 17.81 21.22 32.14
CA GLU A 158 17.87 21.46 30.71
C GLU A 158 16.55 21.00 30.07
N ILE A 159 15.85 21.90 29.37
CA ILE A 159 14.76 21.50 28.49
C ILE A 159 15.40 20.95 27.23
N ASP A 160 15.30 19.63 27.14
CA ASP A 160 15.91 18.70 26.21
C ASP A 160 15.79 19.13 24.73
N ALA A 161 16.89 19.63 24.17
CA ALA A 161 17.00 19.96 22.74
C ALA A 161 16.68 18.72 21.87
N GLU A 162 17.01 17.51 22.35
CA GLU A 162 16.73 16.25 21.68
C GLU A 162 15.23 15.94 21.62
N GLN A 163 14.46 16.24 22.68
CA GLN A 163 13.00 16.05 22.65
C GLN A 163 12.32 16.99 21.67
N LYS A 164 12.86 18.21 21.50
CA LYS A 164 12.36 19.15 20.50
C LYS A 164 12.62 18.63 19.08
N GLU A 165 13.85 18.19 18.79
CA GLU A 165 14.22 17.62 17.49
C GLU A 165 13.40 16.37 17.17
N LEU A 166 13.21 15.48 18.14
CA LEU A 166 12.44 14.24 17.95
C LEU A 166 10.96 14.54 17.68
N ARG A 167 10.40 15.56 18.33
CA ARG A 167 9.03 16.01 18.06
C ARG A 167 8.90 16.62 16.67
N ASP A 168 9.84 17.47 16.27
CA ASP A 168 9.81 18.15 14.98
C ASP A 168 10.04 17.16 13.82
N ALA A 169 10.96 16.21 13.98
CA ALA A 169 11.18 15.11 13.03
C ALA A 169 9.96 14.20 12.88
N LYS A 170 9.30 13.84 13.99
CA LYS A 170 8.03 13.07 13.95
C LYS A 170 6.92 13.84 13.24
N ARG A 171 6.85 15.15 13.43
CA ARG A 171 5.86 16.01 12.77
C ARG A 171 6.10 16.07 11.26
N GLU A 172 7.36 16.16 10.84
CA GLU A 172 7.71 16.17 9.42
C GLU A 172 7.44 14.84 8.73
N LEU A 173 7.75 13.72 9.38
CA LEU A 173 7.39 12.39 8.89
C LEU A 173 5.88 12.21 8.75
N ALA A 174 5.09 12.66 9.73
CA ALA A 174 3.64 12.63 9.64
C ALA A 174 3.12 13.50 8.49
N ARG A 175 3.71 14.69 8.29
CA ARG A 175 3.36 15.59 7.18
C ARG A 175 3.64 14.93 5.82
N LEU A 176 4.82 14.35 5.62
CA LEU A 176 5.18 13.70 4.37
C LEU A 176 4.31 12.46 4.09
N LYS A 177 4.08 11.61 5.10
CA LYS A 177 3.19 10.44 4.97
C LYS A 177 1.75 10.83 4.65
N SER A 178 1.27 11.94 5.20
CA SER A 178 -0.09 12.40 4.93
C SER A 178 -0.29 12.84 3.48
N ARG A 179 0.78 13.28 2.78
CA ARG A 179 0.77 13.82 1.41
C ARG A 179 0.98 12.75 0.33
N GLN A 180 0.55 11.52 0.59
CA GLN A 180 0.58 10.45 -0.40
C GLN A 180 -0.80 10.24 -1.04
N PRO A 181 -0.86 9.88 -2.33
CA PRO A 181 -2.10 9.42 -2.94
C PRO A 181 -2.56 8.13 -2.27
N LYS A 182 -3.87 7.90 -2.24
CA LYS A 182 -4.47 6.68 -1.70
C LYS A 182 -5.36 6.07 -2.77
N LEU A 183 -4.77 5.23 -3.59
CA LEU A 183 -5.42 4.62 -4.75
C LEU A 183 -6.16 3.34 -4.33
N ALA A 184 -7.34 3.14 -4.88
CA ALA A 184 -8.13 1.92 -4.73
C ALA A 184 -8.95 1.67 -6.00
N VAL A 185 -9.10 0.40 -6.38
CA VAL A 185 -9.97 -0.01 -7.49
C VAL A 185 -11.23 -0.64 -6.94
N THR A 186 -12.38 -0.31 -7.52
CA THR A 186 -13.69 -0.84 -7.11
C THR A 186 -14.54 -1.18 -8.33
N PHE A 187 -15.61 -1.95 -8.15
CA PHE A 187 -16.68 -2.07 -9.13
C PHE A 187 -17.55 -0.81 -9.13
N LYS A 188 -18.42 -0.70 -10.13
CA LYS A 188 -19.48 0.32 -10.16
C LYS A 188 -20.21 0.35 -8.79
N ASP A 189 -20.37 1.55 -8.23
CA ASP A 189 -20.91 1.83 -6.88
C ASP A 189 -19.92 1.74 -5.70
N GLY A 190 -18.61 1.60 -5.96
CA GLY A 190 -17.58 1.60 -4.91
C GLY A 190 -17.44 0.27 -4.17
N ALA A 191 -18.14 -0.77 -4.64
CA ALA A 191 -18.10 -2.10 -4.04
C ALA A 191 -16.81 -2.86 -4.43
N THR A 192 -16.29 -3.68 -3.52
CA THR A 192 -15.20 -4.64 -3.81
C THR A 192 -15.70 -6.01 -4.22
N ARG A 193 -17.02 -6.19 -4.22
CA ARG A 193 -17.73 -7.42 -4.58
C ARG A 193 -18.78 -7.15 -5.63
N ARG A 194 -18.86 -8.00 -6.64
CA ARG A 194 -19.91 -7.94 -7.67
C ARG A 194 -20.55 -9.31 -7.86
N ASN A 195 -21.87 -9.36 -7.87
CA ASN A 195 -22.61 -10.51 -8.37
C ASN A 195 -22.87 -10.29 -9.86
N VAL A 196 -22.58 -11.30 -10.68
CA VAL A 196 -22.84 -11.30 -12.11
C VAL A 196 -23.97 -12.28 -12.40
N CYS A 197 -25.07 -11.75 -12.93
CA CYS A 197 -26.29 -12.51 -13.20
C CYS A 197 -26.38 -12.83 -14.69
N ASN A 198 -26.04 -14.06 -15.08
CA ASN A 198 -26.17 -14.53 -16.46
C ASN A 198 -27.52 -15.22 -16.67
N ALA A 199 -28.08 -15.13 -17.87
CA ALA A 199 -29.28 -15.90 -18.21
C ALA A 199 -29.02 -17.42 -18.10
N ARG A 200 -29.99 -18.19 -17.61
CA ARG A 200 -29.91 -19.67 -17.60
C ARG A 200 -30.05 -20.25 -19.00
N SER A 201 -30.85 -19.61 -19.84
CA SER A 201 -31.06 -19.98 -21.24
C SER A 201 -31.43 -18.75 -22.05
N LEU A 202 -30.90 -18.66 -23.26
CA LEU A 202 -31.31 -17.68 -24.26
C LEU A 202 -31.94 -18.45 -25.43
N ASP A 203 -33.10 -18.00 -25.89
CA ASP A 203 -33.76 -18.56 -27.07
C ASP A 203 -33.99 -17.42 -28.07
N PHE A 204 -33.41 -17.59 -29.25
CA PHE A 204 -33.50 -16.65 -30.36
C PHE A 204 -34.62 -17.02 -31.35
N GLY A 205 -35.39 -18.09 -31.07
CA GLY A 205 -36.59 -18.45 -31.84
C GLY A 205 -36.31 -18.97 -33.25
N ALA A 206 -35.09 -19.43 -33.54
CA ALA A 206 -34.74 -20.00 -34.83
C ALA A 206 -35.59 -21.26 -35.12
N PRO A 207 -36.30 -21.32 -36.26
CA PRO A 207 -37.12 -22.48 -36.59
C PRO A 207 -36.32 -23.78 -36.63
N GLY A 208 -36.89 -24.85 -36.07
CA GLY A 208 -36.28 -26.17 -36.17
C GLY A 208 -36.19 -26.64 -37.63
N LEU A 209 -35.23 -27.52 -37.90
CA LEU A 209 -35.01 -28.11 -39.23
C LEU A 209 -36.26 -28.84 -39.78
N THR A 210 -37.14 -29.32 -38.89
CA THR A 210 -38.46 -29.88 -39.25
C THR A 210 -39.42 -28.85 -39.83
N THR A 211 -39.45 -27.64 -39.27
CA THR A 211 -40.28 -26.53 -39.73
C THR A 211 -39.78 -26.03 -41.08
N ILE A 212 -38.47 -25.83 -41.21
CA ILE A 212 -37.84 -25.43 -42.48
C ILE A 212 -38.03 -26.48 -43.58
N ARG A 213 -37.97 -27.79 -43.25
CA ARG A 213 -38.31 -28.87 -44.20
C ARG A 213 -39.78 -28.87 -44.63
N ALA A 214 -40.70 -28.46 -43.74
CA ALA A 214 -42.11 -28.33 -44.06
C ALA A 214 -42.38 -27.09 -44.93
N GLU A 215 -41.71 -25.97 -44.66
CA GLU A 215 -41.83 -24.72 -45.41
C GLU A 215 -41.18 -24.81 -46.79
N HIS A 216 -40.04 -25.50 -46.92
CA HIS A 216 -39.32 -25.68 -48.17
C HIS A 216 -39.25 -27.16 -48.53
N SER A 217 -40.36 -27.77 -48.98
CA SER A 217 -40.43 -29.19 -49.33
C SER A 217 -39.90 -29.49 -50.75
N TYR A 218 -39.32 -30.69 -50.93
CA TYR A 218 -38.93 -31.21 -52.24
C TYR A 218 -40.08 -31.14 -53.26
N VAL A 219 -39.77 -30.67 -54.47
CA VAL A 219 -40.73 -30.63 -55.58
C VAL A 219 -40.69 -31.96 -56.32
N ARG A 220 -41.86 -32.51 -56.67
CA ARG A 220 -41.92 -33.78 -57.42
C ARG A 220 -41.28 -33.61 -58.80
N VAL A 221 -40.29 -34.44 -59.09
CA VAL A 221 -39.63 -34.49 -60.40
C VAL A 221 -40.66 -34.93 -61.46
N PRO A 222 -40.84 -34.18 -62.57
CA PRO A 222 -41.72 -34.58 -63.66
C PRO A 222 -41.29 -35.95 -64.22
N PRO A 223 -42.24 -36.85 -64.57
CA PRO A 223 -41.90 -38.16 -65.13
C PRO A 223 -41.11 -38.00 -66.44
N LYS A 224 -40.22 -38.96 -66.72
CA LYS A 224 -39.47 -39.02 -67.98
C LYS A 224 -40.44 -38.96 -69.16
N PRO A 225 -40.15 -38.16 -70.22
CA PRO A 225 -40.95 -38.21 -71.44
C PRO A 225 -40.86 -39.63 -72.03
N GLY A 226 -41.91 -40.43 -71.83
CA GLY A 226 -41.98 -41.83 -72.28
C GLY A 226 -42.58 -42.81 -71.27
N GLU A 227 -42.67 -42.46 -69.97
CA GLU A 227 -43.14 -43.40 -68.92
C GLU A 227 -44.56 -43.12 -68.39
N ALA A 228 -45.24 -42.10 -68.91
CA ALA A 228 -46.65 -41.86 -68.57
C ALA A 228 -47.56 -42.82 -69.37
N ALA A 229 -47.91 -43.94 -68.75
CA ALA A 229 -48.93 -44.85 -69.25
C ALA A 229 -50.29 -44.13 -69.38
N GLY A 230 -50.71 -43.98 -70.65
CA GLY A 230 -52.10 -43.94 -71.10
C GLY A 230 -53.06 -42.91 -70.50
N VAL A 231 -53.13 -41.71 -71.09
CA VAL A 231 -54.41 -41.06 -71.45
C VAL A 231 -54.17 -40.21 -72.71
N GLN A 232 -54.83 -40.56 -73.81
CA GLN A 232 -54.93 -39.72 -75.01
C GLN A 232 -56.11 -38.76 -74.87
N ILE A 233 -55.86 -37.46 -74.72
CA ILE A 233 -56.77 -36.42 -75.21
C ILE A 233 -55.93 -35.31 -75.85
N GLY A 234 -56.24 -35.05 -77.12
CA GLY A 234 -55.54 -34.09 -77.99
C GLY A 234 -55.79 -32.62 -77.63
N GLY A 235 -54.93 -31.74 -78.16
CA GLY A 235 -55.12 -30.29 -78.18
C GLY A 235 -54.50 -29.49 -77.03
N LEU A 236 -54.24 -30.09 -75.86
CA LEU A 236 -53.76 -29.38 -74.66
C LEU A 236 -52.26 -29.53 -74.34
N ARG A 237 -51.49 -30.32 -75.11
CA ARG A 237 -50.05 -30.53 -74.87
C ARG A 237 -49.18 -29.30 -75.18
N ALA A 238 -49.65 -28.37 -76.01
CA ALA A 238 -48.89 -27.16 -76.34
C ALA A 238 -48.85 -26.13 -75.18
N PHE A 239 -49.83 -26.17 -74.27
CA PHE A 239 -49.90 -25.25 -73.13
C PHE A 239 -49.36 -25.83 -71.82
N ALA A 240 -49.27 -27.16 -71.70
CA ALA A 240 -48.70 -27.82 -70.51
C ALA A 240 -47.17 -27.64 -70.37
N ASN A 241 -46.46 -27.33 -71.48
CA ASN A 241 -45.02 -27.13 -71.50
C ASN A 241 -44.58 -25.65 -71.30
N LEU A 242 -45.52 -24.72 -71.14
CA LEU A 242 -45.22 -23.28 -71.03
C LEU A 242 -45.18 -22.76 -69.58
N GLY A 243 -45.56 -23.57 -68.59
CA GLY A 243 -45.58 -23.15 -67.18
C GLY A 243 -44.91 -24.11 -66.18
N GLY A 244 -44.52 -25.32 -66.59
CA GLY A 244 -43.86 -26.28 -65.71
C GLY A 244 -42.35 -26.10 -65.69
N ALA A 245 -41.76 -26.03 -64.50
CA ALA A 245 -40.32 -26.10 -64.32
C ALA A 245 -39.72 -27.29 -65.09
N SER A 246 -38.65 -27.06 -65.86
CA SER A 246 -37.97 -28.15 -66.56
C SER A 246 -37.46 -29.19 -65.54
N ARG A 247 -37.50 -30.47 -65.90
CA ARG A 247 -37.05 -31.57 -65.01
C ARG A 247 -35.67 -31.29 -64.39
N HIS A 248 -34.75 -30.77 -65.20
CA HIS A 248 -33.42 -30.33 -64.77
C HIS A 248 -33.48 -29.27 -63.67
N ARG A 249 -34.31 -28.22 -63.81
CA ARG A 249 -34.47 -27.19 -62.76
C ARG A 249 -35.07 -27.74 -61.47
N VAL A 250 -35.95 -28.74 -61.55
CA VAL A 250 -36.53 -29.39 -60.36
C VAL A 250 -35.50 -30.26 -59.65
N GLU A 251 -34.68 -30.99 -60.42
CA GLU A 251 -33.56 -31.77 -59.89
C GLU A 251 -32.49 -30.85 -59.26
N GLU A 252 -32.09 -29.77 -59.95
CA GLU A 252 -31.19 -28.73 -59.41
C GLU A 252 -31.74 -28.05 -58.14
N TYR A 253 -33.04 -27.74 -58.10
CA TYR A 253 -33.69 -27.19 -56.92
C TYR A 253 -33.64 -28.15 -55.73
N ASN A 254 -33.95 -29.43 -55.95
CA ASN A 254 -33.95 -30.46 -54.91
C ASN A 254 -32.52 -30.75 -54.40
N GLU A 255 -31.51 -30.73 -55.26
CA GLU A 255 -30.10 -30.81 -54.85
C GLU A 255 -29.68 -29.58 -54.04
N ALA A 256 -30.02 -28.37 -54.52
CA ALA A 256 -29.75 -27.13 -53.81
C ALA A 256 -30.45 -27.06 -52.44
N LEU A 257 -31.65 -27.65 -52.33
CA LEU A 257 -32.42 -27.76 -51.09
C LEU A 257 -31.76 -28.72 -50.09
N THR A 258 -31.18 -29.81 -50.58
CA THR A 258 -30.41 -30.74 -49.74
C THR A 258 -29.15 -30.06 -49.18
N ALA A 259 -28.43 -29.31 -50.03
CA ALA A 259 -27.29 -28.51 -49.60
C ALA A 259 -27.69 -27.38 -48.62
N TYR A 260 -28.85 -26.76 -48.84
CA TYR A 260 -29.42 -25.76 -47.94
C TYR A 260 -29.72 -26.35 -46.55
N TYR A 261 -30.33 -27.52 -46.44
CA TYR A 261 -30.58 -28.16 -45.14
C TYR A 261 -29.27 -28.45 -44.39
N GLY A 262 -28.22 -28.88 -45.09
CA GLY A 262 -26.90 -29.07 -44.47
C GLY A 262 -26.30 -27.76 -43.95
N ARG A 263 -26.40 -26.67 -44.72
CA ARG A 263 -25.98 -25.32 -44.25
C ARG A 263 -26.83 -24.83 -43.08
N TYR A 264 -28.12 -25.12 -43.09
CA TYR A 264 -29.04 -24.73 -42.01
C TYR A 264 -28.77 -25.52 -40.72
N GLU A 265 -28.44 -26.81 -40.83
CA GLU A 265 -28.01 -27.62 -39.68
C GLU A 265 -26.73 -27.08 -39.06
N GLN A 266 -25.75 -26.70 -39.89
CA GLN A 266 -24.52 -26.03 -39.43
C GLN A 266 -24.84 -24.69 -38.75
N TYR A 267 -25.70 -23.87 -39.36
CA TYR A 267 -26.18 -22.62 -38.77
C TYR A 267 -26.80 -22.82 -37.38
N LEU A 268 -27.67 -23.83 -37.20
CA LEU A 268 -28.25 -24.14 -35.89
C LEU A 268 -27.20 -24.59 -34.87
N ALA A 269 -26.15 -25.31 -35.30
CA ALA A 269 -25.05 -25.69 -34.43
C ALA A 269 -24.22 -24.47 -34.01
N ASP A 270 -23.87 -23.60 -34.97
CA ASP A 270 -23.12 -22.36 -34.73
C ASP A 270 -23.92 -21.40 -33.84
N LEU A 271 -25.24 -21.30 -34.05
CA LEU A 271 -26.15 -20.50 -33.23
C LEU A 271 -26.17 -20.99 -31.78
N LYS A 272 -26.16 -22.31 -31.53
CA LYS A 272 -26.08 -22.85 -30.16
C LYS A 272 -24.76 -22.50 -29.48
N VAL A 273 -23.64 -22.62 -30.18
CA VAL A 273 -22.31 -22.28 -29.64
C VAL A 273 -22.23 -20.79 -29.33
N TRP A 274 -22.69 -19.94 -30.26
CA TRP A 274 -22.75 -18.49 -30.08
C TRP A 274 -23.67 -18.09 -28.92
N THR A 275 -24.84 -18.73 -28.81
CA THR A 275 -25.81 -18.49 -27.72
C THR A 275 -25.21 -18.85 -26.35
N GLU A 276 -24.51 -19.99 -26.26
CA GLU A 276 -23.88 -20.42 -25.01
C GLU A 276 -22.71 -19.50 -24.63
N ALA A 277 -21.90 -19.07 -25.61
CA ALA A 277 -20.84 -18.10 -25.39
C ALA A 277 -21.41 -16.77 -24.87
N LEU A 278 -22.45 -16.24 -25.55
CA LEU A 278 -23.12 -15.00 -25.17
C LEU A 278 -23.72 -15.09 -23.77
N ARG A 279 -24.33 -16.22 -23.43
CA ARG A 279 -24.91 -16.49 -22.10
C ARG A 279 -23.86 -16.44 -20.98
N LEU A 280 -22.63 -16.88 -21.27
CA LEU A 280 -21.52 -16.93 -20.32
C LEU A 280 -20.68 -15.65 -20.31
N THR A 281 -20.97 -14.71 -21.22
CA THR A 281 -20.32 -13.41 -21.28
C THR A 281 -21.06 -12.40 -20.38
N ALA A 282 -20.31 -11.53 -19.72
CA ALA A 282 -20.85 -10.41 -18.95
C ALA A 282 -20.03 -9.14 -19.19
N SER A 283 -20.69 -7.97 -19.18
CA SER A 283 -20.02 -6.68 -19.25
C SER A 283 -19.49 -6.21 -17.88
N VAL A 284 -18.20 -5.86 -17.81
CA VAL A 284 -17.53 -5.43 -16.57
C VAL A 284 -16.93 -4.04 -16.71
N SER A 285 -17.29 -3.16 -15.77
CA SER A 285 -16.70 -1.83 -15.61
C SER A 285 -16.17 -1.69 -14.17
N ILE A 286 -14.99 -1.09 -14.05
CA ILE A 286 -14.30 -0.83 -12.79
C ILE A 286 -13.94 0.64 -12.68
N MET A 287 -13.66 1.09 -11.46
CA MET A 287 -13.39 2.49 -11.13
C MET A 287 -12.13 2.59 -10.29
N LEU A 288 -11.26 3.55 -10.60
CA LEU A 288 -10.12 3.94 -9.78
C LEU A 288 -10.49 5.20 -8.97
N SER A 289 -10.27 5.16 -7.67
CA SER A 289 -10.45 6.31 -6.76
C SER A 289 -9.11 6.73 -6.15
N ASN A 290 -8.87 8.04 -6.05
CA ASN A 290 -7.77 8.60 -5.25
C ASN A 290 -8.31 9.33 -4.02
N ASP A 291 -8.33 8.64 -2.89
CA ASP A 291 -8.76 9.18 -1.61
C ASP A 291 -7.65 9.90 -0.83
N GLY A 292 -6.46 10.00 -1.41
CA GLY A 292 -5.29 10.60 -0.78
C GLY A 292 -5.40 12.12 -0.66
N SER A 293 -4.31 12.74 -0.18
CA SER A 293 -4.18 14.21 -0.13
C SER A 293 -3.17 14.75 -1.15
N ALA A 294 -2.80 13.91 -2.12
CA ALA A 294 -1.95 14.28 -3.24
C ALA A 294 -2.48 13.64 -4.53
N THR A 295 -2.18 14.28 -5.65
CA THR A 295 -2.38 13.73 -6.99
C THR A 295 -1.47 12.52 -7.19
N ALA A 296 -1.98 11.49 -7.86
CA ALA A 296 -1.18 10.38 -8.36
C ALA A 296 -0.94 10.57 -9.85
N SER A 297 0.26 10.22 -10.33
CA SER A 297 0.68 10.36 -11.71
C SER A 297 1.28 9.04 -12.22
N ASP A 298 1.21 8.82 -13.54
CA ASP A 298 1.70 7.63 -14.22
C ASP A 298 1.22 6.34 -13.52
N ILE A 299 -0.11 6.19 -13.49
CA ILE A 299 -0.79 5.09 -12.79
C ILE A 299 -1.03 3.97 -13.78
N ASP A 300 -0.55 2.77 -13.47
CA ASP A 300 -0.90 1.55 -14.19
C ASP A 300 -1.69 0.63 -13.27
N VAL A 301 -2.81 0.13 -13.77
CA VAL A 301 -3.68 -0.82 -13.09
C VAL A 301 -3.67 -2.13 -13.86
N THR A 302 -3.27 -3.20 -13.20
CA THR A 302 -3.30 -4.56 -13.76
C THR A 302 -4.31 -5.41 -13.00
N LEU A 303 -5.30 -5.94 -13.71
CA LEU A 303 -6.24 -6.95 -13.23
C LEU A 303 -5.80 -8.32 -13.71
N ARG A 304 -5.67 -9.29 -12.81
CA ARG A 304 -5.38 -10.69 -13.16
C ARG A 304 -6.55 -11.56 -12.74
N PHE A 305 -7.19 -12.17 -13.72
CA PHE A 305 -8.28 -13.11 -13.53
C PHE A 305 -7.76 -14.55 -13.49
N PRO A 306 -8.47 -15.46 -12.81
CA PRO A 306 -8.15 -16.88 -12.86
C PRO A 306 -8.35 -17.43 -14.27
N LYS A 307 -7.59 -18.49 -14.62
CA LYS A 307 -7.59 -19.15 -15.94
C LYS A 307 -8.96 -19.65 -16.45
N SER A 308 -9.94 -19.72 -15.57
CA SER A 308 -11.33 -20.07 -15.88
C SER A 308 -12.15 -18.92 -16.47
N ILE A 309 -11.55 -17.75 -16.65
CA ILE A 309 -12.19 -16.50 -17.10
C ILE A 309 -11.36 -15.92 -18.23
N PHE A 310 -12.01 -15.62 -19.36
CA PHE A 310 -11.38 -15.03 -20.54
C PHE A 310 -11.90 -13.62 -20.76
N LEU A 311 -11.01 -12.69 -21.07
CA LEU A 311 -11.33 -11.29 -21.29
C LEU A 311 -11.30 -10.99 -22.79
N SER A 312 -12.17 -10.08 -23.23
CA SER A 312 -12.14 -9.55 -24.59
C SER A 312 -12.60 -8.11 -24.62
N SER A 313 -12.17 -7.34 -25.62
CA SER A 313 -12.69 -5.99 -25.83
C SER A 313 -14.16 -6.05 -26.26
N MET A 314 -14.90 -4.97 -26.02
CA MET A 314 -16.25 -4.79 -26.58
C MET A 314 -16.26 -4.85 -28.12
N ARG A 315 -15.13 -4.52 -28.76
CA ARG A 315 -14.96 -4.53 -30.21
C ARG A 315 -14.85 -5.95 -30.79
N ASP A 316 -14.39 -6.90 -29.97
CA ASP A 316 -14.13 -8.28 -30.39
C ASP A 316 -15.33 -9.21 -30.16
N ARG A 317 -16.50 -8.63 -29.91
CA ARG A 317 -17.74 -9.38 -29.68
C ARG A 317 -18.02 -10.27 -30.90
N GLN A 318 -18.21 -11.57 -30.65
CA GLN A 318 -18.58 -12.52 -31.70
C GLN A 318 -19.88 -12.11 -32.37
N LYS A 319 -19.85 -12.02 -33.71
CA LYS A 319 -21.03 -11.72 -34.53
C LYS A 319 -22.01 -12.89 -34.48
N GLU A 320 -23.29 -12.57 -34.49
CA GLU A 320 -24.36 -13.55 -34.64
C GLU A 320 -24.19 -14.31 -35.97
N PRO A 321 -24.29 -15.65 -35.97
CA PRO A 321 -24.28 -16.44 -37.20
C PRO A 321 -25.40 -15.99 -38.14
N GLU A 322 -25.10 -15.85 -39.42
CA GLU A 322 -26.09 -15.46 -40.43
C GLU A 322 -26.87 -16.68 -40.92
N ALA A 323 -28.20 -16.56 -40.97
CA ALA A 323 -29.06 -17.63 -41.48
C ALA A 323 -28.83 -17.82 -43.00
N PRO A 324 -28.66 -19.06 -43.49
CA PRO A 324 -28.46 -19.30 -44.91
C PRO A 324 -29.75 -19.00 -45.68
N GLU A 325 -29.62 -18.49 -46.91
CA GLU A 325 -30.76 -18.20 -47.76
C GLU A 325 -31.33 -19.49 -48.42
N PRO A 326 -32.66 -19.64 -48.50
CA PRO A 326 -33.30 -20.78 -49.14
C PRO A 326 -33.17 -20.71 -50.68
N PRO A 327 -33.11 -21.86 -51.38
CA PRO A 327 -33.07 -21.88 -52.84
C PRO A 327 -34.38 -21.37 -53.46
N VAL A 328 -34.26 -20.70 -54.61
CA VAL A 328 -35.40 -20.12 -55.34
C VAL A 328 -36.28 -21.23 -55.92
N ARG A 329 -37.58 -21.23 -55.61
CA ARG A 329 -38.53 -22.21 -56.15
C ARG A 329 -38.69 -22.04 -57.67
N PRO A 330 -38.74 -23.13 -58.45
CA PRO A 330 -38.72 -23.05 -59.90
C PRO A 330 -40.03 -22.58 -60.57
N GLU A 331 -40.97 -21.96 -59.83
CA GLU A 331 -42.22 -21.38 -60.36
C GLU A 331 -42.36 -19.86 -60.17
N SER A 332 -41.43 -19.17 -59.49
CA SER A 332 -41.52 -17.71 -59.32
C SER A 332 -40.76 -16.95 -60.42
N PHE A 333 -41.38 -16.76 -61.58
CA PHE A 333 -40.99 -15.67 -62.49
C PHE A 333 -41.53 -14.37 -61.91
N GLY A 334 -40.77 -13.74 -61.00
CA GLY A 334 -41.24 -12.50 -60.39
C GLY A 334 -40.47 -11.96 -59.20
N THR A 335 -39.13 -11.96 -59.23
CA THR A 335 -38.31 -10.89 -58.63
C THR A 335 -36.86 -11.04 -59.08
N LEU A 336 -36.54 -10.41 -60.21
CA LEU A 336 -35.20 -9.96 -60.52
C LEU A 336 -34.92 -8.75 -59.63
N SER A 337 -34.12 -8.93 -58.57
CA SER A 337 -33.44 -7.83 -57.92
C SER A 337 -32.14 -8.32 -57.31
N ALA A 338 -31.06 -7.63 -57.67
CA ALA A 338 -29.75 -7.62 -57.02
C ALA A 338 -28.82 -8.83 -57.24
N TYR A 339 -28.43 -9.07 -58.49
CA TYR A 339 -27.08 -9.57 -58.78
C TYR A 339 -26.43 -8.66 -59.84
N PHE A 340 -25.40 -7.93 -59.40
CA PHE A 340 -24.45 -7.04 -60.10
C PHE A 340 -24.79 -5.55 -60.28
N ALA A 341 -24.14 -4.72 -59.43
CA ALA A 341 -23.39 -3.47 -59.72
C ALA A 341 -23.34 -2.65 -58.41
N ASP A 342 -22.49 -3.00 -57.45
CA ASP A 342 -21.09 -2.56 -57.36
C ASP A 342 -20.80 -1.20 -58.02
N GLY A 343 -20.44 -0.21 -57.20
CA GLY A 343 -20.27 1.17 -57.63
C GLY A 343 -20.48 2.20 -56.53
N GLY A 344 -19.75 2.07 -55.42
CA GLY A 344 -19.62 3.16 -54.44
C GLY A 344 -18.18 3.27 -53.97
N PRO A 345 -17.41 4.31 -54.33
CA PRO A 345 -16.19 4.59 -53.60
C PRO A 345 -16.61 5.15 -52.24
N ARG A 346 -16.38 4.39 -51.17
CA ARG A 346 -16.40 4.92 -49.80
C ARG A 346 -15.00 4.80 -49.23
N TYR A 347 -14.33 5.96 -49.24
CA TYR A 347 -13.17 6.36 -48.45
C TYR A 347 -12.19 5.25 -48.03
N LEU A 348 -11.10 5.14 -48.80
CA LEU A 348 -9.79 4.86 -48.21
C LEU A 348 -9.29 6.18 -47.61
N ASP A 349 -9.73 6.48 -46.38
CA ASP A 349 -8.84 7.18 -45.48
C ASP A 349 -8.12 6.09 -44.68
N PHE A 350 -6.83 5.93 -44.98
CA PHE A 350 -5.90 5.40 -44.00
C PHE A 350 -5.91 6.37 -42.81
N ALA A 351 -6.84 6.20 -41.89
CA ALA A 351 -6.55 6.53 -40.52
C ALA A 351 -5.37 5.62 -40.14
N ARG A 352 -4.22 6.26 -39.89
CA ARG A 352 -3.16 5.65 -39.08
C ARG A 352 -3.85 5.03 -37.85
N PRO A 353 -3.35 3.92 -37.29
CA PRO A 353 -3.71 3.61 -35.92
C PRO A 353 -3.20 4.79 -35.09
N ASP A 354 -4.05 5.78 -34.85
CA ASP A 354 -3.89 6.66 -33.72
C ASP A 354 -4.09 5.73 -32.54
N PHE A 355 -2.97 5.25 -32.01
CA PHE A 355 -2.87 4.80 -30.64
C PHE A 355 -3.12 6.01 -29.75
N ASP A 356 -4.35 6.53 -29.77
CA ASP A 356 -4.81 7.50 -28.81
C ASP A 356 -5.22 6.68 -27.59
N PHE A 357 -4.21 6.29 -26.81
CA PHE A 357 -4.41 5.77 -25.47
C PHE A 357 -5.00 6.92 -24.64
N HIS A 358 -6.32 7.03 -24.68
CA HIS A 358 -7.02 7.87 -23.73
C HIS A 358 -6.89 7.23 -22.34
N ASP A 359 -6.74 8.07 -21.31
CA ASP A 359 -6.62 7.62 -19.93
C ASP A 359 -7.77 6.65 -19.58
N GLY A 360 -7.41 5.44 -19.14
CA GLY A 360 -8.39 4.43 -18.74
C GLY A 360 -8.92 3.51 -19.84
N THR A 361 -8.30 3.51 -21.03
CA THR A 361 -8.56 2.51 -22.07
C THR A 361 -8.14 1.11 -21.58
N VAL A 362 -8.97 0.10 -21.83
CA VAL A 362 -8.66 -1.30 -21.51
C VAL A 362 -7.72 -1.90 -22.55
N PHE A 363 -6.61 -2.48 -22.09
CA PHE A 363 -5.72 -3.32 -22.88
C PHE A 363 -5.84 -4.76 -22.38
N VAL A 364 -6.32 -5.65 -23.26
CA VAL A 364 -6.30 -7.10 -23.02
C VAL A 364 -5.19 -7.67 -23.88
N ASP A 365 -4.25 -8.38 -23.24
CA ASP A 365 -3.12 -8.98 -23.93
C ASP A 365 -3.60 -10.18 -24.77
N GLU A 366 -3.24 -10.23 -26.05
CA GLU A 366 -3.57 -11.37 -26.94
C GLU A 366 -2.84 -12.65 -26.49
N ASP A 367 -1.66 -12.51 -25.88
CA ASP A 367 -0.87 -13.64 -25.38
C ASP A 367 -1.30 -14.07 -23.96
N ASP A 368 -2.00 -13.20 -23.21
CA ASP A 368 -2.54 -13.47 -21.87
C ASP A 368 -4.00 -12.96 -21.72
N PRO A 369 -4.98 -13.73 -22.22
CA PRO A 369 -6.41 -13.33 -22.22
C PRO A 369 -7.04 -13.33 -20.81
N HIS A 370 -6.23 -13.50 -19.77
CA HIS A 370 -6.64 -13.46 -18.36
C HIS A 370 -6.23 -12.17 -17.66
N THR A 371 -5.47 -11.29 -18.34
CA THR A 371 -4.97 -10.05 -17.76
C THR A 371 -5.54 -8.84 -18.51
N ALA A 372 -6.08 -7.87 -17.76
CA ALA A 372 -6.46 -6.57 -18.29
C ALA A 372 -5.57 -5.48 -17.67
N GLN A 373 -5.08 -4.57 -18.50
CA GLN A 373 -4.22 -3.47 -18.10
C GLN A 373 -4.86 -2.14 -18.48
N PHE A 374 -4.65 -1.14 -17.62
CA PHE A 374 -5.11 0.23 -17.83
C PHE A 374 -3.98 1.17 -17.46
N SER A 375 -3.79 2.23 -18.24
CA SER A 375 -2.80 3.28 -17.95
C SER A 375 -3.48 4.63 -17.88
N ILE A 376 -2.99 5.47 -16.96
CA ILE A 376 -3.58 6.77 -16.62
C ILE A 376 -2.47 7.76 -16.33
N LYS A 377 -2.47 8.90 -17.00
CA LYS A 377 -1.46 9.94 -16.78
C LYS A 377 -1.55 10.57 -15.40
N SER A 378 -2.76 10.89 -14.93
CA SER A 378 -2.92 11.48 -13.60
C SER A 378 -4.33 11.33 -13.02
N LEU A 379 -4.42 11.18 -11.70
CA LEU A 379 -5.67 11.22 -10.94
C LEU A 379 -5.52 12.17 -9.74
N LYS A 380 -6.25 13.29 -9.80
CA LYS A 380 -6.27 14.29 -8.71
C LYS A 380 -6.81 13.70 -7.42
N GLN A 381 -6.41 14.29 -6.29
CA GLN A 381 -6.95 13.96 -4.98
C GLN A 381 -8.47 14.12 -4.94
N LYS A 382 -9.15 13.21 -4.25
CA LYS A 382 -10.62 13.17 -4.09
C LYS A 382 -11.37 13.09 -5.41
N CYS A 383 -10.76 12.49 -6.42
CA CYS A 383 -11.39 12.21 -7.70
C CYS A 383 -11.44 10.70 -7.96
N GLU A 384 -12.39 10.34 -8.82
CA GLU A 384 -12.62 8.98 -9.28
C GLU A 384 -12.63 8.97 -10.81
N MET A 385 -12.21 7.87 -11.41
CA MET A 385 -12.23 7.66 -12.84
C MET A 385 -12.77 6.27 -13.14
N THR A 386 -13.77 6.20 -14.02
CA THR A 386 -14.31 4.94 -14.52
C THR A 386 -13.52 4.51 -15.74
N PHE A 387 -13.11 3.25 -15.76
CA PHE A 387 -12.42 2.65 -16.90
C PHE A 387 -13.38 2.19 -17.99
N ASP A 388 -12.84 1.98 -19.18
CA ASP A 388 -13.58 1.37 -20.29
C ASP A 388 -14.16 0.00 -19.90
N THR A 389 -15.37 -0.26 -20.39
CA THR A 389 -16.04 -1.54 -20.16
C THR A 389 -15.41 -2.61 -21.04
N PHE A 390 -15.17 -3.79 -20.46
CA PHE A 390 -14.67 -4.97 -21.17
C PHE A 390 -15.61 -6.16 -20.95
N LEU A 391 -15.48 -7.16 -21.82
CA LEU A 391 -16.26 -8.38 -21.74
C LEU A 391 -15.48 -9.45 -20.98
N LEU A 392 -16.20 -10.18 -20.15
CA LEU A 392 -15.70 -11.30 -19.40
C LEU A 392 -16.51 -12.54 -19.78
N THR A 393 -15.85 -13.58 -20.29
CA THR A 393 -16.47 -14.87 -20.62
C THR A 393 -16.00 -15.92 -19.63
N ARG A 394 -16.93 -16.52 -18.91
CA ARG A 394 -16.62 -17.48 -17.83
C ARG A 394 -16.74 -18.93 -18.28
N HIS A 395 -15.97 -19.81 -17.65
CA HIS A 395 -16.19 -21.25 -17.77
C HIS A 395 -17.52 -21.68 -17.07
N PRO A 396 -18.32 -22.60 -17.65
CA PRO A 396 -19.61 -23.02 -17.09
C PRO A 396 -19.53 -23.53 -15.64
N GLY A 397 -18.43 -24.18 -15.26
CA GLY A 397 -18.21 -24.75 -13.93
C GLY A 397 -18.05 -23.73 -12.77
N LEU A 398 -18.17 -22.44 -13.06
CA LEU A 398 -18.10 -21.33 -12.10
C LEU A 398 -19.47 -20.88 -11.57
N THR A 399 -20.58 -21.40 -12.07
CA THR A 399 -21.92 -21.07 -11.55
C THR A 399 -22.02 -21.37 -10.05
N GLY A 400 -22.46 -20.38 -9.26
CA GLY A 400 -22.58 -20.47 -7.80
C GLY A 400 -21.24 -20.41 -7.04
N LYS A 401 -20.12 -20.13 -7.73
CA LYS A 401 -18.80 -20.01 -7.11
C LYS A 401 -18.30 -18.57 -7.13
N GLY A 402 -17.53 -18.24 -6.10
CA GLY A 402 -16.78 -16.99 -6.03
C GLY A 402 -15.39 -17.13 -6.65
N VAL A 403 -14.92 -16.06 -7.28
CA VAL A 403 -13.56 -15.91 -7.81
C VAL A 403 -12.96 -14.62 -7.29
N GLU A 404 -11.66 -14.66 -7.00
CA GLU A 404 -10.88 -13.48 -6.65
C GLU A 404 -10.12 -12.99 -7.88
N VAL A 405 -10.15 -11.67 -8.09
CA VAL A 405 -9.38 -10.96 -9.11
C VAL A 405 -8.27 -10.22 -8.38
N GLU A 406 -7.03 -10.49 -8.76
CA GLU A 406 -5.88 -9.77 -8.20
C GLU A 406 -5.73 -8.44 -8.92
N VAL A 407 -5.60 -7.36 -8.16
CA VAL A 407 -5.41 -6.01 -8.67
C VAL A 407 -4.06 -5.51 -8.18
N VAL A 408 -3.23 -5.07 -9.12
CA VAL A 408 -1.96 -4.41 -8.83
C VAL A 408 -2.02 -2.99 -9.40
N ILE A 409 -1.82 -2.00 -8.53
CA ILE A 409 -1.77 -0.59 -8.90
C ILE A 409 -0.34 -0.12 -8.69
N THR A 410 0.29 0.39 -9.75
CA THR A 410 1.59 1.06 -9.67
C THR A 410 1.41 2.53 -9.99
N SER A 411 2.15 3.39 -9.30
CA SER A 411 2.16 4.84 -9.53
C SER A 411 3.55 5.39 -9.28
N HIS A 412 3.90 6.52 -9.87
CA HIS A 412 5.21 7.13 -9.67
C HIS A 412 5.52 7.48 -8.21
N GLU A 413 4.51 7.89 -7.44
CA GLU A 413 4.69 8.46 -6.10
C GLU A 413 4.72 7.42 -4.96
N GLY A 414 4.59 6.12 -5.23
CA GLY A 414 4.34 5.12 -4.20
C GLY A 414 4.80 3.69 -4.52
N GLU A 415 4.78 2.85 -3.49
CA GLU A 415 4.97 1.42 -3.66
C GLU A 415 3.74 0.76 -4.33
N PRO A 416 3.92 -0.36 -5.04
CA PRO A 416 2.82 -1.08 -5.67
C PRO A 416 1.74 -1.48 -4.66
N ILE A 417 0.50 -1.05 -4.89
CA ILE A 417 -0.66 -1.40 -4.08
C ILE A 417 -1.27 -2.69 -4.62
N ARG A 418 -1.46 -3.67 -3.74
CA ARG A 418 -2.11 -4.95 -4.09
C ARG A 418 -3.47 -5.01 -3.42
N GLN A 419 -4.51 -5.23 -4.23
CA GLN A 419 -5.89 -5.35 -3.79
C GLN A 419 -6.51 -6.62 -4.38
N LYS A 420 -7.56 -7.12 -3.73
CA LYS A 420 -8.39 -8.19 -4.27
C LYS A 420 -9.81 -7.70 -4.48
N LEU A 421 -10.38 -8.02 -5.63
CA LEU A 421 -11.81 -7.90 -5.91
C LEU A 421 -12.42 -9.29 -5.93
N ALA A 422 -13.70 -9.41 -5.58
CA ALA A 422 -14.40 -10.69 -5.62
C ALA A 422 -15.61 -10.62 -6.55
N MET A 423 -15.80 -11.67 -7.33
CA MET A 423 -16.96 -11.82 -8.20
C MET A 423 -17.65 -13.15 -7.90
N THR A 424 -18.97 -13.14 -7.92
CA THR A 424 -19.81 -14.35 -7.88
C THR A 424 -20.65 -14.42 -9.15
N PHE A 425 -20.93 -15.63 -9.60
CA PHE A 425 -21.74 -15.86 -10.80
C PHE A 425 -23.01 -16.60 -10.45
N GLU A 426 -24.14 -16.06 -10.88
CA GLU A 426 -25.47 -16.63 -10.67
C GLU A 426 -26.21 -16.78 -12.00
N GLU A 427 -27.06 -17.79 -12.09
CA GLU A 427 -27.89 -18.03 -13.27
C GLU A 427 -29.35 -17.71 -12.97
N VAL A 428 -29.86 -16.69 -13.65
CA VAL A 428 -31.20 -16.13 -13.48
C VAL A 428 -32.03 -16.31 -14.76
N ASP A 429 -33.32 -16.00 -14.68
CA ASP A 429 -34.16 -15.94 -15.87
C ASP A 429 -33.70 -14.78 -16.77
N ALA A 430 -33.85 -14.90 -18.10
CA ALA A 430 -33.33 -13.91 -19.05
C ALA A 430 -33.85 -12.47 -18.85
N ALA A 431 -35.01 -12.30 -18.19
CA ALA A 431 -35.53 -10.97 -17.87
C ALA A 431 -34.81 -10.29 -16.68
N ALA A 432 -33.98 -11.03 -15.95
CA ALA A 432 -33.26 -10.58 -14.75
C ALA A 432 -31.73 -10.64 -14.92
N SER A 433 -31.21 -10.94 -16.13
CA SER A 433 -29.77 -10.89 -16.40
C SER A 433 -29.24 -9.47 -16.40
N ASP A 434 -27.95 -9.34 -16.10
CA ASP A 434 -27.26 -8.03 -16.08
C ASP A 434 -27.08 -7.43 -17.49
N ASP A 435 -27.19 -8.26 -18.54
CA ASP A 435 -27.04 -7.91 -19.95
C ASP A 435 -28.27 -8.31 -20.79
#